data_AF-A0A3D0W4P2-F1
#
_entry.id   AF-A0A3D0W4P2-F1
#
_cell.length_a   1.000
_cell.length_b   1.000
_cell.length_c   1.000
_cell.angle_alpha   90.00
_cell.angle_beta   90.00
_cell.angle_gamma   90.00
#
_symmetry.space_group_name_H-M   'P 1'
#
loop_
_entity.id
_entity.type
_entity.pdbx_description
1 polymer ?
#
loop_
_entity_poly.entity_id
_entity_poly.type
_entity_poly.pdbx_seq_one_letter_code
_entity_poly.pdbx_strand_id
1 'polypeptide(L)'
;GQYDHFMQKEIYEQPRAISDTIEGIIDEGHFDVRMFGDDAEEVFKNTDSILILAAGTSYYAGVTAKYWLESIAKIKTSVEISSEYRYRDSVPNPRQLVIAISQSGETLDTLEALKHAQSLGHTLSLAICNVQESAIARASRLVFYTRAGAEISVASTKACTTQ
;
A
#
# COMPACT_ATOMS: atom_id res chain seq x y z
N GLY A 1 21.88 19.06 -9.77
CA GLY A 1 22.22 18.81 -8.35
C GLY A 1 23.53 18.04 -8.31
N GLN A 2 23.81 17.29 -7.25
CA GLN A 2 24.99 16.38 -7.19
C GLN A 2 24.83 15.08 -8.01
N TYR A 3 23.65 14.86 -8.59
CA TYR A 3 23.32 13.70 -9.41
C TYR A 3 22.92 14.15 -10.82
N ASP A 4 23.19 13.29 -11.80
CA ASP A 4 22.95 13.55 -13.22
C ASP A 4 21.50 13.30 -13.62
N HIS A 5 20.80 12.43 -12.87
CA HIS A 5 19.40 12.08 -13.12
C HIS A 5 18.57 12.05 -11.84
N PHE A 6 17.26 12.33 -11.94
CA PHE A 6 16.33 12.17 -10.83
C PHE A 6 16.32 10.73 -10.29
N MET A 7 16.25 9.74 -11.18
CA MET A 7 16.27 8.32 -10.78
C MET A 7 17.54 7.97 -9.99
N GLN A 8 18.71 8.47 -10.42
CA GLN A 8 19.95 8.25 -9.69
C GLN A 8 19.87 8.87 -8.29
N LYS A 9 19.49 10.15 -8.19
CA LYS A 9 19.27 10.82 -6.89
C LYS A 9 18.35 10.01 -5.99
N GLU A 10 17.21 9.58 -6.51
CA GLU A 10 16.16 8.89 -5.77
C GLU A 10 16.61 7.50 -5.28
N ILE A 11 17.42 6.78 -6.07
CA ILE A 11 18.07 5.53 -5.63
C ILE A 11 18.97 5.77 -4.41
N TYR A 12 19.76 6.85 -4.42
CA TYR A 12 20.64 7.18 -3.29
C TYR A 12 19.89 7.73 -2.06
N GLU A 13 18.66 8.23 -2.23
CA GLU A 13 17.80 8.68 -1.13
C GLU A 13 17.15 7.52 -0.35
N GLN A 14 17.15 6.30 -0.89
CA GLN A 14 16.45 5.14 -0.30
C GLN A 14 16.77 4.87 1.18
N PRO A 15 18.04 4.90 1.66
CA PRO A 15 18.32 4.64 3.08
C PRO A 15 17.60 5.63 4.01
N ARG A 16 17.55 6.91 3.61
CA ARG A 16 16.82 7.94 4.34
C ARG A 16 15.31 7.76 4.20
N ALA A 17 14.81 7.55 2.99
CA ALA A 17 13.39 7.34 2.73
C ALA A 17 12.79 6.17 3.54
N ILE A 18 13.53 5.06 3.68
CA ILE A 18 13.14 3.94 4.52
C ILE A 18 13.12 4.36 5.99
N SER A 19 14.19 5.00 6.47
CA SER A 19 14.28 5.47 7.86
C SER A 19 13.14 6.43 8.22
N ASP A 20 12.85 7.39 7.34
CA ASP A 20 11.75 8.34 7.51
C ASP A 20 10.39 7.61 7.54
N THR A 21 10.21 6.55 6.73
CA THR A 21 8.96 5.77 6.69
C THR A 21 8.69 4.99 7.97
N ILE A 22 9.74 4.52 8.65
CA ILE A 22 9.64 3.76 9.91
C ILE A 22 10.03 4.58 11.15
N GLU A 23 10.15 5.91 11.03
CA GLU A 23 10.63 6.81 12.08
C GLU A 23 9.87 6.60 13.40
N GLY A 24 8.54 6.51 13.36
CA GLY A 24 7.72 6.27 14.55
C GLY A 24 8.06 4.96 15.28
N ILE A 25 8.40 3.90 14.54
CA ILE A 25 8.82 2.62 15.13
C ILE A 25 10.20 2.73 15.78
N ILE A 26 11.11 3.49 15.14
CA ILE A 26 12.46 3.72 15.66
C ILE A 26 12.41 4.55 16.95
N ASP A 27 11.66 5.65 16.93
CA ASP A 27 11.58 6.60 18.05
C ASP A 27 10.86 6.00 19.27
N GLU A 28 9.78 5.25 19.03
CA GLU A 28 9.03 4.59 20.10
C GLU A 28 9.65 3.26 20.55
N GLY A 29 10.61 2.73 19.77
CA GLY A 29 11.28 1.45 20.03
C GLY A 29 10.39 0.22 19.92
N HIS A 30 9.15 0.37 19.45
CA HIS A 30 8.19 -0.71 19.24
C HIS A 30 7.22 -0.36 18.10
N PHE A 31 6.48 -1.36 17.64
CA PHE A 31 5.45 -1.17 16.63
C PHE A 31 4.11 -0.78 17.29
N ASP A 32 3.49 0.29 16.80
CA ASP A 32 2.15 0.72 17.20
C ASP A 32 1.18 0.64 16.02
N VAL A 33 0.10 -0.12 16.22
CA VAL A 33 -0.96 -0.32 15.22
C VAL A 33 -1.63 0.98 14.79
N ARG A 34 -1.63 2.00 15.64
CA ARG A 34 -2.27 3.31 15.38
C ARG A 34 -1.61 4.06 14.23
N MET A 35 -0.42 3.65 13.78
CA MET A 35 0.23 4.19 12.58
C MET A 35 -0.60 4.01 11.29
N PHE A 36 -1.60 3.12 11.29
CA PHE A 36 -2.53 2.90 10.18
C PHE A 36 -3.85 3.67 10.31
N GLY A 37 -4.04 4.40 11.43
CA GLY A 37 -5.27 5.14 11.77
C GLY A 37 -5.95 4.62 13.04
N ASP A 38 -6.89 5.41 13.57
CA ASP A 38 -7.58 5.13 14.84
C ASP A 38 -8.38 3.82 14.83
N ASP A 39 -8.90 3.43 13.67
CA ASP A 39 -9.70 2.22 13.46
C ASP A 39 -8.85 0.95 13.25
N ALA A 40 -7.52 1.05 13.24
CA ALA A 40 -6.64 -0.03 12.78
C ALA A 40 -6.78 -1.32 13.60
N GLU A 41 -6.89 -1.22 14.92
CA GLU A 41 -7.05 -2.38 15.79
C GLU A 41 -8.35 -3.16 15.48
N GLU A 42 -9.45 -2.44 15.26
CA GLU A 42 -10.76 -3.02 14.94
C GLU A 42 -10.73 -3.69 13.55
N VAL A 43 -10.17 -3.01 12.55
CA VAL A 43 -10.07 -3.53 11.17
C VAL A 43 -9.20 -4.78 11.11
N PHE A 44 -8.01 -4.76 11.71
CA PHE A 44 -7.10 -5.91 11.65
C PHE A 44 -7.64 -7.11 12.43
N LYS A 45 -8.32 -6.89 13.57
CA LYS A 45 -8.98 -7.96 14.32
C LYS A 45 -10.11 -8.65 13.54
N ASN A 46 -10.80 -7.91 12.67
CA ASN A 46 -11.88 -8.43 11.83
C ASN A 46 -11.40 -9.08 10.52
N THR A 47 -10.12 -8.91 10.16
CA THR A 47 -9.53 -9.43 8.93
C THR A 47 -9.28 -10.94 9.00
N ASP A 48 -9.70 -11.71 7.99
CA ASP A 48 -9.41 -13.14 7.86
C ASP A 48 -8.53 -13.51 6.65
N SER A 49 -8.42 -12.61 5.70
CA SER A 49 -7.70 -12.77 4.44
C SER A 49 -7.36 -11.41 3.86
N ILE A 50 -6.39 -11.38 2.94
CA ILE A 50 -5.89 -10.14 2.34
C ILE A 50 -6.02 -10.24 0.82
N LEU A 51 -6.45 -9.14 0.19
CA LEU A 51 -6.38 -8.90 -1.25
C LEU A 51 -5.59 -7.62 -1.48
N ILE A 52 -4.45 -7.72 -2.17
CA ILE A 52 -3.63 -6.58 -2.56
C ILE A 52 -3.96 -6.21 -4.01
N LEU A 53 -4.32 -4.95 -4.23
CA LEU A 53 -4.63 -4.35 -5.54
C LEU A 53 -3.60 -3.27 -5.85
N ALA A 54 -2.87 -3.44 -6.94
CA ALA A 54 -1.87 -2.47 -7.39
C ALA A 54 -1.59 -2.60 -8.89
N ALA A 55 -0.85 -1.63 -9.43
CA ALA A 55 -0.36 -1.62 -10.80
C ALA A 55 1.16 -1.40 -10.87
N GLY A 56 1.80 -1.88 -11.94
CA GLY A 56 3.22 -1.64 -12.21
C GLY A 56 4.13 -2.07 -11.05
N THR A 57 5.08 -1.21 -10.67
CA THR A 57 6.05 -1.50 -9.61
C THR A 57 5.39 -1.82 -8.25
N SER A 58 4.30 -1.14 -7.90
CA SER A 58 3.59 -1.38 -6.63
C SER A 58 2.93 -2.76 -6.55
N TYR A 59 2.60 -3.37 -7.70
CA TYR A 59 2.17 -4.78 -7.72
C TYR A 59 3.29 -5.72 -7.26
N TYR A 60 4.54 -5.47 -7.65
CA TYR A 60 5.67 -6.31 -7.24
C TYR A 60 6.01 -6.16 -5.75
N ALA A 61 5.80 -4.97 -5.15
CA ALA A 61 5.85 -4.80 -3.70
C ALA A 61 4.80 -5.69 -3.01
N GLY A 62 3.56 -5.70 -3.52
CA GLY A 62 2.49 -6.59 -3.07
C GLY A 62 2.84 -8.09 -3.18
N VAL A 63 3.43 -8.50 -4.30
CA VAL A 63 3.89 -9.90 -4.50
C VAL A 63 4.94 -10.28 -3.45
N THR A 64 5.85 -9.38 -3.10
CA THR A 64 6.84 -9.61 -2.03
C THR A 64 6.15 -9.72 -0.67
N ALA A 65 5.26 -8.77 -0.35
CA ALA A 65 4.51 -8.75 0.91
C ALA A 65 3.68 -10.02 1.13
N LYS A 66 3.11 -10.60 0.06
CA LYS A 66 2.38 -11.87 0.14
C LYS A 66 3.21 -12.98 0.79
N TYR A 67 4.49 -13.13 0.44
CA TYR A 67 5.33 -14.15 1.05
C TYR A 67 5.48 -13.93 2.55
N TRP A 68 5.63 -12.68 3.00
CA TRP A 68 5.73 -12.37 4.44
C TRP A 68 4.41 -12.58 5.17
N LEU A 69 3.30 -12.11 4.62
CA LEU A 69 1.96 -12.26 5.21
C LEU A 69 1.57 -13.74 5.36
N GLU A 70 1.90 -14.59 4.39
CA GLU A 70 1.61 -16.03 4.48
C GLU A 70 2.64 -16.79 5.34
N SER A 71 3.93 -16.46 5.24
CA SER A 71 4.98 -17.20 5.97
C SER A 71 5.10 -16.81 7.44
N ILE A 72 4.84 -15.56 7.78
CA ILE A 72 4.99 -15.01 9.13
C ILE A 72 3.62 -14.93 9.80
N ALA A 73 2.69 -14.15 9.24
CA ALA A 73 1.38 -13.90 9.85
C ALA A 73 0.36 -15.02 9.64
N LYS A 74 0.63 -15.96 8.72
CA LYS A 74 -0.26 -17.10 8.39
C LYS A 74 -1.64 -16.67 7.88
N ILE A 75 -1.72 -15.53 7.18
CA ILE A 75 -2.96 -15.00 6.61
C ILE A 75 -2.98 -15.24 5.10
N LYS A 76 -4.05 -15.86 4.60
CA LYS A 76 -4.25 -16.11 3.17
C LYS A 76 -4.20 -14.79 2.39
N THR A 77 -3.31 -14.69 1.41
CA THR A 77 -3.08 -13.43 0.70
C THR A 77 -3.13 -13.62 -0.82
N SER A 78 -3.94 -12.81 -1.49
CA SER A 78 -3.96 -12.69 -2.95
C SER A 78 -3.39 -11.34 -3.37
N VAL A 79 -2.73 -11.31 -4.52
CA VAL A 79 -2.21 -10.07 -5.15
C VAL A 79 -2.70 -10.09 -6.58
N GLU A 80 -3.36 -9.02 -7.01
CA GLU A 80 -3.94 -8.92 -8.34
C GLU A 80 -3.60 -7.58 -8.98
N ILE A 81 -3.44 -7.62 -10.31
CA ILE A 81 -3.29 -6.40 -11.11
C ILE A 81 -4.65 -5.70 -11.10
N SER A 82 -4.68 -4.45 -10.66
CA SER A 82 -5.93 -3.69 -10.47
C SER A 82 -6.81 -3.63 -11.73
N SER A 83 -6.20 -3.49 -12.92
CA SER A 83 -6.92 -3.45 -14.19
C SER A 83 -7.68 -4.75 -14.47
N GLU A 84 -7.14 -5.90 -14.09
CA GLU A 84 -7.81 -7.20 -14.28
C GLU A 84 -8.91 -7.41 -13.23
N TYR A 85 -8.62 -7.10 -11.97
CA TYR A 85 -9.59 -7.27 -10.87
C TYR A 85 -10.87 -6.46 -11.11
N ARG A 86 -10.74 -5.21 -11.59
CA ARG A 86 -11.87 -4.31 -11.80
C ARG A 86 -12.93 -4.84 -12.76
N TYR A 87 -12.54 -5.66 -13.74
CA TYR A 87 -13.44 -6.10 -14.82
C TYR A 87 -13.89 -7.57 -14.72
N ARG A 88 -13.37 -8.33 -13.75
CA ARG A 88 -13.74 -9.74 -13.58
C ARG A 88 -14.77 -9.93 -12.48
N ASP A 89 -15.55 -11.01 -12.59
CA ASP A 89 -16.40 -11.43 -11.50
C ASP A 89 -15.55 -11.90 -10.31
N SER A 90 -15.77 -11.28 -9.16
CA SER A 90 -15.04 -11.54 -7.91
C SER A 90 -15.98 -12.11 -6.85
N VAL A 91 -15.50 -13.09 -6.09
CA VAL A 91 -16.24 -13.67 -4.97
C VAL A 91 -16.09 -12.74 -3.77
N PRO A 92 -17.18 -12.15 -3.25
CA PRO A 92 -17.09 -11.21 -2.14
C PRO A 92 -16.65 -11.91 -0.84
N ASN A 93 -15.82 -11.22 -0.06
CA ASN A 93 -15.53 -11.58 1.32
C ASN A 93 -15.53 -10.33 2.20
N PRO A 94 -16.59 -10.08 3.01
CA PRO A 94 -16.68 -8.92 3.90
C PRO A 94 -15.57 -8.82 4.95
N ARG A 95 -14.87 -9.93 5.25
CA ARG A 95 -13.76 -10.00 6.20
C ARG A 95 -12.38 -9.94 5.52
N GLN A 96 -12.34 -9.80 4.19
CA GLN A 96 -11.09 -9.64 3.48
C GLN A 96 -10.64 -8.18 3.52
N LEU A 97 -9.43 -7.95 4.02
CA LEU A 97 -8.78 -6.64 3.95
C LEU A 97 -8.31 -6.38 2.52
N VAL A 98 -8.82 -5.30 1.92
CA VAL A 98 -8.36 -4.83 0.61
C VAL A 98 -7.24 -3.81 0.81
N ILE A 99 -6.03 -4.14 0.38
CA ILE A 99 -4.88 -3.26 0.44
C ILE A 99 -4.63 -2.66 -0.95
N ALA A 100 -4.78 -1.35 -1.09
CA ALA A 100 -4.46 -0.61 -2.31
C ALA A 100 -3.06 0.01 -2.19
N ILE A 101 -2.13 -0.35 -3.08
CA ILE A 101 -0.76 0.18 -3.07
C ILE A 101 -0.56 1.11 -4.27
N SER A 102 -0.23 2.37 -4.03
CA SER A 102 0.03 3.35 -5.08
C SER A 102 0.97 4.45 -4.60
N GLN A 103 2.03 4.75 -5.35
CA GLN A 103 2.92 5.87 -5.02
C GLN A 103 2.14 7.20 -5.03
N SER A 104 1.41 7.48 -6.11
CA SER A 104 0.69 8.74 -6.27
C SER A 104 -0.63 8.79 -5.50
N GLY A 105 -1.21 7.63 -5.20
CA GLY A 105 -2.57 7.53 -4.67
C GLY A 105 -3.66 7.94 -5.67
N GLU A 106 -3.30 8.15 -6.94
CA GLU A 106 -4.17 8.63 -8.02
C GLU A 106 -4.24 7.63 -9.20
N THR A 107 -3.64 6.44 -9.05
CA THR A 107 -3.66 5.41 -10.11
C THR A 107 -5.09 4.94 -10.37
N LEU A 108 -5.69 5.38 -11.49
CA LEU A 108 -7.11 5.21 -11.78
C LEU A 108 -7.58 3.76 -11.68
N ASP A 109 -6.86 2.81 -12.28
CA ASP A 109 -7.24 1.40 -12.22
C ASP A 109 -7.27 0.87 -10.78
N THR A 110 -6.36 1.34 -9.92
CA THR A 110 -6.30 0.91 -8.51
C THR A 110 -7.41 1.55 -7.67
N LEU A 111 -7.67 2.85 -7.88
CA LEU A 111 -8.80 3.52 -7.23
C LEU A 111 -10.13 2.85 -7.59
N GLU A 112 -10.30 2.50 -8.85
CA GLU A 112 -11.55 1.93 -9.31
C GLU A 112 -11.69 0.45 -8.98
N ALA A 113 -10.58 -0.30 -8.90
CA ALA A 113 -10.57 -1.65 -8.34
C ALA A 113 -10.93 -1.65 -6.84
N LEU A 114 -10.43 -0.67 -6.06
CA LEU A 114 -10.82 -0.47 -4.67
C LEU A 114 -12.33 -0.19 -4.54
N LYS A 115 -12.86 0.75 -5.33
CA LYS A 115 -14.31 1.05 -5.35
C LYS A 115 -15.13 -0.16 -5.78
N HIS A 116 -14.65 -0.93 -6.75
CA HIS A 116 -15.30 -2.16 -7.17
C HIS A 116 -15.38 -3.17 -6.02
N ALA A 117 -14.28 -3.42 -5.29
CA ALA A 117 -14.29 -4.29 -4.11
C ALA A 117 -15.28 -3.77 -3.04
N GLN A 118 -15.30 -2.46 -2.79
CA GLN A 118 -16.24 -1.86 -1.85
C GLN A 118 -17.70 -2.04 -2.28
N SER A 119 -18.00 -1.92 -3.58
CA SER A 119 -19.34 -2.16 -4.13
C SER A 119 -19.82 -3.61 -3.95
N LEU A 120 -18.88 -4.56 -3.84
CA LEU A 120 -19.14 -5.98 -3.54
C LEU A 120 -19.28 -6.26 -2.04
N GLY A 121 -19.09 -5.26 -1.17
CA GLY A 121 -19.23 -5.39 0.28
C GLY A 121 -17.91 -5.58 1.04
N HIS A 122 -16.76 -5.37 0.40
CA HIS A 122 -15.47 -5.32 1.10
C HIS A 122 -15.32 -3.97 1.81
N THR A 123 -15.60 -3.93 3.12
CA THR A 123 -15.57 -2.69 3.92
C THR A 123 -14.21 -2.45 4.59
N LEU A 124 -13.40 -3.49 4.79
CA LEU A 124 -12.06 -3.40 5.35
C LEU A 124 -11.08 -2.99 4.25
N SER A 125 -10.50 -1.80 4.37
CA SER A 125 -9.57 -1.27 3.36
C SER A 125 -8.39 -0.52 3.98
N LEU A 126 -7.23 -0.68 3.36
CA LEU A 126 -5.99 0.00 3.70
C LEU A 126 -5.36 0.57 2.43
N ALA A 127 -5.07 1.87 2.43
CA ALA A 127 -4.21 2.49 1.42
C ALA A 127 -2.76 2.53 1.90
N ILE A 128 -1.82 2.09 1.06
CA ILE A 128 -0.39 2.35 1.23
C ILE A 128 0.01 3.36 0.14
N CYS A 129 0.24 4.61 0.53
CA CYS A 129 0.45 5.73 -0.39
C CYS A 129 1.61 6.63 0.04
N ASN A 130 2.28 7.30 -0.90
CA ASN A 130 3.30 8.31 -0.56
C ASN A 130 2.73 9.73 -0.50
N VAL A 131 1.62 9.99 -1.22
CA VAL A 131 0.97 11.30 -1.29
C VAL A 131 -0.21 11.37 -0.33
N GLN A 132 -0.15 12.32 0.60
CA GLN A 132 -1.19 12.57 1.59
C GLN A 132 -2.49 13.04 0.94
N GLU A 133 -3.60 12.63 1.56
CA GLU A 133 -4.96 12.99 1.15
C GLU A 133 -5.30 12.68 -0.33
N SER A 134 -4.57 11.78 -0.98
CA SER A 134 -4.83 11.34 -2.35
C SER A 134 -6.17 10.59 -2.48
N ALA A 135 -6.66 10.41 -3.71
CA ALA A 135 -7.97 9.80 -3.95
C ALA A 135 -8.11 8.39 -3.35
N ILE A 136 -7.08 7.54 -3.47
CA ILE A 136 -7.07 6.20 -2.87
C ILE A 136 -7.03 6.28 -1.34
N ALA A 137 -6.24 7.20 -0.78
CA ALA A 137 -6.18 7.40 0.67
C ALA A 137 -7.53 7.83 1.24
N ARG A 138 -8.20 8.81 0.64
CA ARG A 138 -9.53 9.28 1.08
C ARG A 138 -10.64 8.24 0.91
N ALA A 139 -10.47 7.32 -0.04
CA ALA A 139 -11.43 6.24 -0.29
C ALA A 139 -11.23 5.04 0.65
N SER A 140 -10.15 4.99 1.43
CA SER A 140 -9.79 3.86 2.29
C SER A 140 -10.12 4.13 3.75
N ARG A 141 -10.41 3.07 4.52
CA ARG A 141 -10.69 3.16 5.96
C ARG A 141 -9.43 3.40 6.78
N LEU A 142 -8.36 2.70 6.42
CA LEU A 142 -7.02 2.87 6.99
C LEU A 142 -6.09 3.47 5.94
N VAL A 143 -5.06 4.18 6.40
CA VAL A 143 -4.01 4.72 5.52
C VAL A 143 -2.66 4.60 6.20
N PHE A 144 -1.69 4.06 5.48
CA PHE A 144 -0.28 4.12 5.82
C PHE A 144 0.45 4.97 4.80
N TYR A 145 1.11 6.03 5.27
CA TYR A 145 1.88 6.90 4.41
C TYR A 145 3.34 6.50 4.38
N THR A 146 3.82 6.08 3.21
CA THR A 146 5.26 6.00 3.00
C THR A 146 5.83 7.42 2.98
N ARG A 147 7.08 7.58 3.43
CA ARG A 147 7.74 8.88 3.51
C ARG A 147 8.93 8.95 2.56
N ALA A 148 8.74 8.47 1.33
CA ALA A 148 9.76 8.51 0.29
C ALA A 148 10.04 9.93 -0.24
N GLY A 149 9.12 10.87 0.03
CA GLY A 149 9.15 12.22 -0.53
C GLY A 149 8.81 12.23 -2.02
N ALA A 150 9.00 13.38 -2.68
CA ALA A 150 8.67 13.50 -4.10
C ALA A 150 9.56 12.58 -4.96
N GLU A 151 8.93 11.81 -5.85
CA GLU A 151 9.58 10.95 -6.85
C GLU A 151 9.23 11.53 -8.23
N ILE A 152 10.25 11.97 -8.96
CA ILE A 152 10.13 12.68 -10.24
C ILE A 152 10.46 11.74 -11.41
N SER A 153 11.30 10.72 -11.18
CA SER A 153 11.55 9.73 -12.22
C SER A 153 10.28 8.92 -12.55
N VAL A 154 10.15 8.55 -13.82
CA VAL A 154 9.02 7.74 -14.31
C VAL A 154 9.11 6.31 -13.76
N ALA A 155 10.33 5.76 -13.69
CA ALA A 155 10.57 4.44 -13.13
C ALA A 155 10.70 4.55 -11.61
N SER A 156 9.74 3.97 -10.87
CA SER A 156 9.75 4.05 -9.41
C SER A 156 10.96 3.34 -8.80
N THR A 157 11.55 3.96 -7.78
CA THR A 157 12.74 3.46 -7.07
C THR A 157 12.50 3.46 -5.58
N LYS A 158 12.61 4.61 -4.92
CA LYS A 158 12.42 4.76 -3.48
C LYS A 158 10.99 4.52 -3.04
N ALA A 159 9.99 4.82 -3.87
CA ALA A 159 8.63 4.48 -3.48
C ALA A 159 8.45 2.96 -3.37
N CYS A 160 9.05 2.17 -4.28
CA CYS A 160 9.01 0.70 -4.22
C CYS A 160 9.63 0.13 -2.95
N THR A 161 10.73 0.69 -2.44
CA THR A 161 11.41 0.15 -1.25
C THR A 161 10.80 0.64 0.06
N THR A 162 10.05 1.74 0.05
CA THR A 162 9.27 2.18 1.20
C THR A 162 7.88 1.54 1.29
N GLN A 163 7.38 0.97 0.20
CA GLN A 163 6.13 0.21 0.12
C GLN A 163 6.31 -1.19 0.71
#